data_AF-A0A950QUX8-F1
#
_entry.id   AF-A0A950QUX8-F1
#
_cell.length_a   1.000
_cell.length_b   1.000
_cell.length_c   1.000
_cell.angle_alpha   90.00
_cell.angle_beta   90.00
_cell.angle_gamma   90.00
#
_symmetry.space_group_name_H-M   'P 1'
#
loop_
_entity.id
_entity.type
_entity.pdbx_description
1 polymer ?
#
loop_
_entity_poly.entity_id
_entity_poly.type
_entity_poly.pdbx_seq_one_letter_code
_entity_poly.pdbx_strand_id
1 'polypeptide(L)'
;MTDSPDIFSQQPPQGDDGGHRRRWAYLKRPRFILLFGLFLALLVLAFSVNQIMTTLLHTRPEVTVPKVEGKSLTDALQTLSNLDLSLQYDGTDFDETLPAGTIIRQQPSSGMKMRAGRPIRVVISKGGQAAFVPDVNGKRLAEAQSLLAAEGIQLGAVTEAYSPDQVKGIVLEEHPSSGTIVTKGAMVDLEVSKGPPPSGLPVVPDFTGKSSDEASKWAASANVKANMKEDAQAVGAPGTVVRQEPAAGQPLLEGQDFNLTIVPIVSSGTASRLSFDVPSDVDEATVRVMARDNRGESQVYEGKHKGGSKVELPIAINTTTRFRIYVNDVLQEEKVVEP
;
A
#
# COMPACT_ATOMS: atom_id res chain seq x y z
N MET A 1 52.68 -88.78 -60.55
CA MET A 1 52.15 -87.53 -61.15
C MET A 1 52.85 -86.38 -60.45
N THR A 2 53.99 -85.95 -61.00
CA THR A 2 54.14 -84.79 -61.92
C THR A 2 54.14 -83.48 -61.12
N ASP A 3 55.12 -82.59 -61.19
CA ASP A 3 56.38 -82.54 -61.93
C ASP A 3 57.18 -81.36 -61.32
N SER A 4 58.51 -81.44 -61.36
CA SER A 4 59.47 -80.33 -61.16
C SER A 4 59.43 -79.38 -62.38
N PRO A 5 60.32 -78.36 -62.59
CA PRO A 5 61.49 -77.83 -61.84
C PRO A 5 61.40 -76.30 -61.64
N ASP A 6 62.18 -75.59 -60.83
CA ASP A 6 63.64 -75.48 -60.64
C ASP A 6 64.39 -74.58 -61.65
N ILE A 7 65.31 -73.80 -61.07
CA ILE A 7 66.58 -73.22 -61.57
C ILE A 7 66.71 -71.83 -62.26
N PHE A 8 67.75 -71.15 -61.76
CA PHE A 8 68.75 -70.24 -62.38
C PHE A 8 68.40 -68.73 -62.39
N SER A 9 69.03 -67.82 -61.61
CA SER A 9 70.44 -67.51 -61.32
C SER A 9 70.93 -66.26 -62.07
N GLN A 10 71.73 -65.46 -61.34
CA GLN A 10 72.96 -64.77 -61.77
C GLN A 10 73.02 -63.27 -61.47
N GLN A 11 74.19 -62.90 -60.96
CA GLN A 11 74.78 -61.60 -60.63
C GLN A 11 76.27 -61.76 -61.05
N PRO A 12 77.13 -60.72 -61.18
CA PRO A 12 77.07 -59.37 -61.76
C PRO A 12 78.09 -59.23 -62.95
N PRO A 13 78.59 -58.02 -63.33
CA PRO A 13 79.93 -57.64 -62.83
C PRO A 13 80.20 -56.13 -62.62
N GLN A 14 81.39 -55.86 -62.07
CA GLN A 14 82.05 -54.58 -61.78
C GLN A 14 82.63 -53.87 -63.03
N GLY A 15 82.82 -52.54 -62.91
CA GLY A 15 83.79 -51.70 -63.63
C GLY A 15 83.85 -50.35 -62.89
N ASP A 16 84.89 -50.06 -62.10
CA ASP A 16 86.27 -49.63 -62.38
C ASP A 16 86.45 -48.13 -62.71
N ASP A 17 87.31 -47.54 -61.88
CA ASP A 17 88.12 -46.31 -61.86
C ASP A 17 87.80 -45.02 -62.65
N GLY A 18 88.03 -43.89 -61.95
CA GLY A 18 88.30 -42.59 -62.57
C GLY A 18 88.05 -41.38 -61.67
N GLY A 19 88.98 -41.08 -60.75
CA GLY A 19 88.83 -40.00 -59.78
C GLY A 19 88.92 -38.58 -60.35
N HIS A 20 88.26 -37.62 -59.70
CA HIS A 20 88.72 -36.24 -59.65
C HIS A 20 88.46 -35.63 -58.26
N ARG A 21 89.59 -35.37 -57.57
CA ARG A 21 89.65 -34.50 -56.40
C ARG A 21 89.21 -33.10 -56.78
N ARG A 22 88.14 -32.59 -56.15
CA ARG A 22 88.01 -31.16 -55.80
C ARG A 22 87.36 -31.03 -54.44
N ARG A 23 88.18 -30.70 -53.43
CA ARG A 23 87.72 -30.00 -52.22
C ARG A 23 87.02 -28.71 -52.69
N TRP A 24 86.04 -28.18 -51.96
CA TRP A 24 85.90 -26.75 -51.59
C TRP A 24 84.69 -26.54 -50.67
N ALA A 25 84.87 -25.57 -49.78
CA ALA A 25 84.14 -25.35 -48.54
C ALA A 25 82.76 -24.68 -48.72
N TYR A 26 81.74 -25.19 -48.01
CA TYR A 26 80.50 -24.45 -47.72
C TYR A 26 79.91 -24.84 -46.35
N LEU A 27 80.71 -24.75 -45.29
CA LEU A 27 80.19 -24.73 -43.92
C LEU A 27 80.43 -23.34 -43.33
N LYS A 28 79.40 -22.80 -42.66
CA LYS A 28 79.26 -21.45 -42.07
C LYS A 28 78.63 -20.40 -43.01
N ARG A 29 77.30 -20.46 -43.16
CA ARG A 29 76.50 -19.25 -43.42
C ARG A 29 75.80 -18.85 -42.12
N PRO A 30 76.26 -17.80 -41.40
CA PRO A 30 75.66 -17.37 -40.12
C PRO A 30 74.17 -17.00 -40.26
N ARG A 31 73.72 -16.73 -41.49
CA ARG A 31 72.33 -16.47 -41.85
C ARG A 31 71.38 -17.66 -41.55
N PHE A 32 71.81 -18.92 -41.67
CA PHE A 32 70.96 -20.06 -41.35
C PHE A 32 70.76 -20.23 -39.84
N ILE A 33 71.80 -19.99 -39.05
CA ILE A 33 71.72 -20.02 -37.57
C ILE A 33 70.85 -18.84 -37.08
N LEU A 34 70.97 -17.66 -37.71
CA LEU A 34 70.11 -16.51 -37.43
C LEU A 34 68.64 -16.75 -37.81
N LEU A 35 68.37 -17.33 -38.99
CA LEU A 35 67.00 -17.64 -39.43
C LEU A 35 66.37 -18.74 -38.57
N PHE A 36 67.13 -19.77 -38.19
CA PHE A 36 66.66 -20.81 -37.29
C PHE A 36 66.42 -20.29 -35.87
N GLY A 37 67.30 -19.43 -35.36
CA GLY A 37 67.10 -18.74 -34.09
C GLY A 37 65.87 -17.82 -34.10
N LEU A 38 65.64 -17.09 -35.19
CA LEU A 38 64.44 -16.26 -35.38
C LEU A 38 63.17 -17.11 -35.44
N PHE A 39 63.19 -18.24 -36.14
CA PHE A 39 62.07 -19.17 -36.21
C PHE A 39 61.74 -19.76 -34.83
N LEU A 40 62.77 -20.16 -34.08
CA LEU A 40 62.58 -20.67 -32.71
C LEU A 40 62.06 -19.58 -31.77
N ALA A 41 62.55 -18.33 -31.90
CA ALA A 41 62.06 -17.19 -31.15
C ALA A 41 60.59 -16.87 -31.46
N LEU A 42 60.17 -16.96 -32.73
CA LEU A 42 58.79 -16.78 -33.15
C LEU A 42 57.88 -17.91 -32.65
N LEU A 43 58.37 -19.15 -32.60
CA LEU A 43 57.64 -20.26 -32.00
C LEU A 43 57.45 -20.09 -30.50
N VAL A 44 58.50 -19.65 -29.78
CA VAL A 44 58.41 -19.34 -28.35
C VAL A 44 57.45 -18.17 -28.11
N LEU A 45 57.50 -17.13 -28.96
CA LEU A 45 56.58 -16.00 -28.87
C LEU A 45 55.14 -16.44 -29.15
N ALA A 46 54.90 -17.23 -30.18
CA ALA A 46 53.58 -17.76 -30.50
C ALA A 46 53.04 -18.67 -29.38
N PHE A 47 53.89 -19.53 -28.80
CA PHE A 47 53.53 -20.36 -27.66
C PHE A 47 53.24 -19.52 -26.41
N SER A 48 54.03 -18.48 -26.15
CA SER A 48 53.84 -17.57 -25.02
C SER A 48 52.58 -16.74 -25.17
N VAL A 49 52.32 -16.20 -26.36
CA VAL A 49 51.08 -15.50 -26.70
C VAL A 49 49.89 -16.46 -26.58
N ASN A 50 50.00 -17.70 -27.05
CA ASN A 50 48.95 -18.70 -26.90
C ASN A 50 48.70 -19.07 -25.42
N GLN A 51 49.74 -19.19 -24.61
CA GLN A 51 49.62 -19.46 -23.17
C GLN A 51 49.03 -18.27 -22.40
N ILE A 52 49.44 -17.04 -22.74
CA ILE A 52 48.89 -15.81 -22.17
C ILE A 52 47.43 -15.61 -22.62
N MET A 53 47.12 -15.86 -23.89
CA MET A 53 45.76 -15.77 -24.42
C MET A 53 44.84 -16.82 -23.79
N THR A 54 45.31 -18.06 -23.60
CA THR A 54 44.52 -19.10 -22.95
C THR A 54 44.28 -18.79 -21.48
N THR A 55 45.28 -18.28 -20.75
CA THR A 55 45.11 -17.86 -19.34
C THR A 55 44.22 -16.63 -19.17
N LEU A 56 44.28 -15.65 -20.07
CA LEU A 56 43.41 -14.47 -20.03
C LEU A 56 41.96 -14.78 -20.43
N LEU A 57 41.72 -15.74 -21.33
CA LEU A 57 40.37 -16.08 -21.81
C LEU A 57 39.64 -17.12 -20.93
N HIS A 58 40.34 -17.99 -20.19
CA HIS A 58 39.71 -19.09 -19.43
C HIS A 58 39.45 -18.80 -17.94
N THR A 59 39.95 -17.68 -17.41
CA THR A 59 39.90 -17.38 -15.97
C THR A 59 38.91 -16.23 -15.69
N ARG A 60 37.62 -16.45 -15.94
CA ARG A 60 36.60 -15.49 -15.48
C ARG A 60 36.53 -15.52 -13.95
N PRO A 61 36.44 -14.35 -13.27
CA PRO A 61 36.37 -14.30 -11.83
C PRO A 61 35.15 -15.07 -11.31
N GLU A 62 35.31 -15.73 -10.17
CA GLU A 62 34.18 -16.30 -9.44
C GLU A 62 33.45 -15.20 -8.69
N VAL A 63 32.13 -15.20 -8.81
CA VAL A 63 31.24 -14.25 -8.17
C VAL A 63 30.27 -15.02 -7.28
N THR A 64 29.97 -14.46 -6.12
CA THR A 64 28.97 -15.00 -5.21
C THR A 64 27.58 -14.68 -5.74
N VAL A 65 26.74 -15.71 -5.86
CA VAL A 65 25.35 -15.58 -6.30
C VAL A 65 24.57 -14.70 -5.32
N PRO A 66 24.04 -13.55 -5.76
CA PRO A 66 23.22 -12.70 -4.90
C PRO A 66 21.85 -13.33 -4.66
N LYS A 67 21.18 -12.92 -3.57
CA LYS A 67 19.77 -13.23 -3.34
C LYS A 67 18.90 -12.30 -4.19
N VAL A 68 18.21 -12.89 -5.16
CA VAL A 68 17.21 -12.25 -6.02
C VAL A 68 15.80 -12.78 -5.80
N GLU A 69 15.63 -13.87 -5.04
CA GLU A 69 14.32 -14.30 -4.51
C GLU A 69 13.63 -13.19 -3.72
N GLY A 70 12.34 -12.97 -3.99
CA GLY A 70 11.53 -11.91 -3.41
C GLY A 70 11.75 -10.52 -4.02
N LYS A 71 12.69 -10.35 -4.96
CA LYS A 71 12.88 -9.08 -5.69
C LYS A 71 12.03 -9.02 -6.96
N SER A 72 11.73 -7.80 -7.39
CA SER A 72 11.14 -7.55 -8.71
C SER A 72 12.12 -7.97 -9.82
N LEU A 73 11.58 -8.30 -11.00
CA LEU A 73 12.41 -8.64 -12.16
C LEU A 73 13.41 -7.53 -12.50
N THR A 74 13.01 -6.27 -12.38
CA THR A 74 13.88 -5.11 -12.66
C THR A 74 15.03 -4.99 -11.66
N ASP A 75 14.75 -5.14 -10.37
CA ASP A 75 15.78 -5.04 -9.32
C ASP A 75 16.75 -6.23 -9.38
N ALA A 76 16.22 -7.41 -9.72
CA ALA A 76 17.02 -8.60 -9.94
C ALA A 76 17.95 -8.42 -11.15
N LEU A 77 17.44 -7.93 -12.28
CA LEU A 77 18.26 -7.65 -13.47
C LEU A 77 19.39 -6.66 -13.15
N GLN A 78 19.10 -5.58 -12.43
CA GLN A 78 20.13 -4.61 -12.01
C GLN A 78 21.17 -5.26 -11.09
N THR A 79 20.71 -6.02 -10.08
CA THR A 79 21.61 -6.71 -9.13
C THR A 79 22.53 -7.69 -9.86
N LEU A 80 22.02 -8.43 -10.84
CA LEU A 80 22.78 -9.41 -11.61
C LEU A 80 23.73 -8.75 -12.61
N SER A 81 23.29 -7.70 -13.30
CA SER A 81 24.11 -6.97 -14.25
C SER A 81 25.35 -6.33 -13.60
N ASN A 82 25.22 -5.84 -12.36
CA ASN A 82 26.35 -5.29 -11.59
C ASN A 82 27.44 -6.32 -11.28
N LEU A 83 27.09 -7.61 -11.34
CA LEU A 83 27.95 -8.74 -11.03
C LEU A 83 28.38 -9.53 -12.28
N ASP A 84 28.12 -8.99 -13.48
CA ASP A 84 28.32 -9.67 -14.76
C ASP A 84 27.63 -11.04 -14.82
N LEU A 85 26.48 -11.17 -14.14
CA LEU A 85 25.62 -12.34 -14.16
C LEU A 85 24.41 -12.06 -15.05
N SER A 86 23.97 -13.05 -15.81
CA SER A 86 22.79 -12.93 -16.65
C SER A 86 21.57 -13.56 -15.97
N LEU A 87 20.40 -13.00 -16.22
CA LEU A 87 19.12 -13.58 -15.80
C LEU A 87 18.58 -14.45 -16.93
N GLN A 88 18.19 -15.69 -16.62
CA GLN A 88 17.53 -16.60 -17.54
C GLN A 88 16.14 -16.92 -17.00
N TYR A 89 15.11 -16.71 -17.82
CA TYR A 89 13.75 -17.08 -17.48
C TYR A 89 13.55 -18.59 -17.57
N ASP A 90 13.12 -19.22 -16.47
CA ASP A 90 12.93 -20.67 -16.36
C ASP A 90 11.45 -21.07 -16.20
N GLY A 91 10.54 -20.09 -16.10
CA GLY A 91 9.11 -20.32 -16.03
C GLY A 91 8.37 -19.38 -15.08
N THR A 92 7.09 -19.67 -14.90
CA THR A 92 6.20 -18.97 -13.97
C THR A 92 5.43 -19.95 -13.10
N ASP A 93 5.20 -19.58 -11.86
CA ASP A 93 4.39 -20.36 -10.91
C ASP A 93 3.48 -19.43 -10.10
N PHE A 94 2.46 -19.97 -9.44
CA PHE A 94 1.59 -19.21 -8.56
C PHE A 94 2.18 -19.15 -7.15
N ASP A 95 2.11 -17.98 -6.52
CA ASP A 95 2.55 -17.77 -5.14
C ASP A 95 1.61 -16.77 -4.47
N GLU A 96 0.97 -17.19 -3.38
CA GLU A 96 -0.02 -16.39 -2.66
C GLU A 96 0.63 -15.24 -1.86
N THR A 97 1.92 -15.35 -1.55
CA THR A 97 2.65 -14.39 -0.72
C THR A 97 3.39 -13.34 -1.55
N LEU A 98 3.85 -13.72 -2.74
CA LEU A 98 4.64 -12.86 -3.63
C LEU A 98 3.78 -12.30 -4.76
N PRO A 99 3.75 -10.97 -4.97
CA PRO A 99 2.98 -10.37 -6.05
C PRO A 99 3.51 -10.78 -7.42
N ALA A 100 2.64 -10.71 -8.43
CA ALA A 100 2.99 -11.02 -9.80
C ALA A 100 4.22 -10.22 -10.27
N GLY A 101 5.14 -10.88 -10.97
CA GLY A 101 6.39 -10.26 -11.43
C GLY A 101 7.58 -10.33 -10.45
N THR A 102 7.38 -10.95 -9.28
CA THR A 102 8.44 -11.19 -8.29
C THR A 102 9.10 -12.54 -8.50
N ILE A 103 10.39 -12.69 -8.22
CA ILE A 103 11.07 -13.99 -8.32
C ILE A 103 10.71 -14.88 -7.14
N ILE A 104 10.07 -16.03 -7.42
CA ILE A 104 9.74 -17.07 -6.41
C ILE A 104 10.98 -17.87 -6.05
N ARG A 105 11.72 -18.32 -7.08
CA ARG A 105 12.83 -19.24 -6.93
C ARG A 105 13.97 -18.87 -7.86
N GLN A 106 15.20 -19.00 -7.38
CA GLN A 106 16.39 -18.85 -8.21
C GLN A 106 17.24 -20.13 -8.21
N GLN A 107 17.98 -20.35 -9.30
CA GLN A 107 19.00 -21.39 -9.38
C GLN A 107 20.21 -20.91 -10.19
N PRO A 108 21.44 -20.97 -9.65
CA PRO A 108 21.85 -21.49 -8.34
C PRO A 108 21.32 -20.71 -7.13
N SER A 109 21.30 -21.35 -5.95
CA SER A 109 20.88 -20.72 -4.70
C SER A 109 21.83 -19.60 -4.28
N SER A 110 21.31 -18.62 -3.54
CA SER A 110 22.12 -17.50 -3.04
C SER A 110 23.31 -17.98 -2.20
N GLY A 111 24.43 -17.26 -2.27
CA GLY A 111 25.68 -17.57 -1.55
C GLY A 111 26.58 -18.59 -2.24
N MET A 112 26.11 -19.29 -3.28
CA MET A 112 26.96 -20.17 -4.09
C MET A 112 28.00 -19.38 -4.89
N LYS A 113 29.17 -19.96 -5.15
CA LYS A 113 30.16 -19.37 -6.07
C LYS A 113 29.92 -19.85 -7.49
N MET A 114 29.91 -18.95 -8.46
CA MET A 114 29.83 -19.28 -9.87
C MET A 114 30.72 -18.38 -10.71
N ARG A 115 31.19 -18.88 -11.86
CA ARG A 115 31.96 -18.07 -12.80
C ARG A 115 31.09 -16.95 -13.38
N ALA A 116 31.64 -15.74 -13.47
CA ALA A 116 30.99 -14.61 -14.12
C ALA A 116 30.53 -14.94 -15.55
N GLY A 117 29.39 -14.37 -15.97
CA GLY A 117 28.74 -14.58 -17.26
C GLY A 117 27.89 -15.84 -17.38
N ARG A 118 27.73 -16.61 -16.30
CA ARG A 118 26.79 -17.74 -16.26
C ARG A 118 25.38 -17.23 -15.93
N PRO A 119 24.33 -17.84 -16.51
CA PRO A 119 22.95 -17.43 -16.22
C PRO A 119 22.46 -17.96 -14.87
N ILE A 120 21.69 -17.13 -14.18
CA ILE A 120 20.85 -17.53 -13.05
C ILE A 120 19.44 -17.73 -13.58
N ARG A 121 18.94 -18.95 -13.44
CA ARG A 121 17.58 -19.31 -13.79
C ARG A 121 16.61 -18.85 -12.71
N VAL A 122 15.53 -18.20 -13.11
CA VAL A 122 14.52 -17.67 -12.19
C VAL A 122 13.12 -18.13 -12.58
N VAL A 123 12.32 -18.44 -11.57
CA VAL A 123 10.87 -18.68 -11.71
C VAL A 123 10.14 -17.45 -11.17
N ILE A 124 9.22 -16.90 -11.97
CA ILE A 124 8.52 -15.66 -11.67
C ILE A 124 7.11 -15.95 -11.14
N SER A 125 6.68 -15.20 -10.12
CA SER A 125 5.34 -15.26 -9.56
C SER A 125 4.31 -14.74 -10.53
N LYS A 126 3.22 -15.49 -10.68
CA LYS A 126 1.95 -15.07 -11.27
C LYS A 126 1.01 -14.39 -10.25
N GLY A 127 1.43 -14.25 -9.00
CA GLY A 127 0.58 -13.90 -7.87
C GLY A 127 -0.23 -15.09 -7.36
N GLY A 128 -1.18 -14.81 -6.46
CA GLY A 128 -2.15 -15.81 -6.00
C GLY A 128 -3.01 -16.32 -7.15
N GLN A 129 -3.51 -17.55 -7.04
CA GLN A 129 -4.41 -18.12 -8.06
C GLN A 129 -5.70 -17.30 -8.12
N ALA A 130 -6.10 -16.85 -9.31
CA ALA A 130 -7.33 -16.09 -9.48
C ALA A 130 -8.57 -16.98 -9.26
N ALA A 131 -9.59 -16.41 -8.63
CA ALA A 131 -10.93 -16.95 -8.45
C ALA A 131 -11.96 -15.85 -8.75
N PHE A 132 -13.15 -16.22 -9.20
CA PHE A 132 -14.23 -15.29 -9.43
C PHE A 132 -15.20 -15.36 -8.25
N VAL A 133 -15.62 -14.21 -7.74
CA VAL A 133 -16.69 -14.17 -6.74
C VAL A 133 -17.99 -14.64 -7.41
N PRO A 134 -18.60 -15.76 -6.97
CA PRO A 134 -19.87 -16.22 -7.51
C PRO A 134 -21.02 -15.30 -7.06
N ASP A 135 -22.08 -15.24 -7.86
CA ASP A 135 -23.33 -14.58 -7.46
C ASP A 135 -24.03 -15.38 -6.36
N VAL A 136 -24.06 -14.80 -5.15
CA VAL A 136 -24.69 -15.40 -3.98
C VAL A 136 -25.88 -14.59 -3.47
N ASN A 137 -26.21 -13.49 -4.15
CA ASN A 137 -27.35 -12.65 -3.82
C ASN A 137 -28.66 -13.45 -3.93
N GLY A 138 -29.55 -13.29 -2.94
CA GLY A 138 -30.82 -14.01 -2.89
C GLY A 138 -30.70 -15.49 -2.51
N LYS A 139 -29.50 -16.02 -2.29
CA LYS A 139 -29.29 -17.40 -1.82
C LYS A 139 -29.36 -17.49 -0.31
N ARG A 140 -29.56 -18.71 0.21
CA ARG A 140 -29.41 -18.97 1.65
C ARG A 140 -27.95 -18.91 2.04
N LEU A 141 -27.65 -18.44 3.26
CA LEU A 141 -26.27 -18.37 3.79
C LEU A 141 -25.48 -19.68 3.61
N ALA A 142 -26.09 -20.83 3.87
CA ALA A 142 -25.41 -22.13 3.71
C ALA A 142 -25.08 -22.48 2.25
N GLU A 143 -25.94 -22.06 1.31
CA GLU A 143 -25.71 -22.23 -0.13
C GLU A 143 -24.61 -21.28 -0.61
N ALA A 144 -24.67 -20.02 -0.18
CA ALA A 144 -23.65 -19.01 -0.47
C ALA A 144 -22.27 -19.47 0.01
N GLN A 145 -22.16 -19.95 1.24
CA GLN A 145 -20.91 -20.48 1.80
C GLN A 145 -20.36 -21.64 0.96
N SER A 146 -21.22 -22.53 0.48
CA SER A 146 -20.81 -23.68 -0.34
C SER A 146 -20.29 -23.24 -1.72
N LEU A 147 -20.94 -22.24 -2.33
CA LEU A 147 -20.51 -21.67 -3.61
C LEU A 147 -19.17 -20.93 -3.50
N LEU A 148 -18.99 -20.13 -2.44
CA LEU A 148 -17.71 -19.48 -2.15
C LEU A 148 -16.59 -20.51 -1.96
N ALA A 149 -16.84 -21.55 -1.16
CA ALA A 149 -15.86 -22.61 -0.93
C ALA A 149 -15.50 -23.38 -2.21
N ALA A 150 -16.43 -23.57 -3.14
CA ALA A 150 -16.17 -24.22 -4.42
C ALA A 150 -15.18 -23.43 -5.30
N GLU A 151 -15.21 -22.10 -5.22
CA GLU A 151 -14.25 -21.20 -5.90
C GLU A 151 -12.94 -21.03 -5.11
N GLY A 152 -12.81 -21.68 -3.93
CA GLY A 152 -11.68 -21.51 -3.05
C GLY A 152 -11.66 -20.16 -2.33
N ILE A 153 -12.82 -19.54 -2.16
CA ILE A 153 -13.03 -18.26 -1.46
C ILE A 153 -13.53 -18.57 -0.04
N GLN A 154 -13.04 -17.80 0.93
CA GLN A 154 -13.43 -17.94 2.33
C GLN A 154 -14.62 -17.03 2.66
N LEU A 155 -15.48 -17.49 3.57
CA LEU A 155 -16.52 -16.65 4.14
C LEU A 155 -15.88 -15.63 5.11
N GLY A 156 -16.13 -14.35 4.87
CA GLY A 156 -15.69 -13.24 5.70
C GLY A 156 -16.69 -12.92 6.81
N ALA A 157 -16.87 -11.62 7.09
CA ALA A 157 -17.84 -11.12 8.03
C ALA A 157 -19.27 -11.37 7.54
N VAL A 158 -20.13 -11.84 8.45
CA VAL A 158 -21.57 -11.95 8.19
C VAL A 158 -22.29 -10.91 9.02
N THR A 159 -22.80 -9.87 8.36
CA THR A 159 -23.66 -8.86 8.97
C THR A 159 -25.11 -9.21 8.72
N GLU A 160 -26.01 -8.65 9.53
CA GLU A 160 -27.42 -8.94 9.43
C GLU A 160 -28.27 -7.67 9.44
N ALA A 161 -29.10 -7.48 8.42
CA ALA A 161 -30.03 -6.34 8.28
C ALA A 161 -31.46 -6.79 8.04
N TYR A 162 -32.44 -5.96 8.43
CA TYR A 162 -33.84 -6.20 8.11
C TYR A 162 -34.12 -5.87 6.65
N SER A 163 -34.98 -6.66 6.02
CA SER A 163 -35.40 -6.45 4.64
C SER A 163 -36.91 -6.70 4.53
N PRO A 164 -37.70 -5.74 4.01
CA PRO A 164 -39.14 -5.87 3.92
C PRO A 164 -39.56 -7.01 2.97
N ASP A 165 -38.73 -7.30 1.96
CA ASP A 165 -39.06 -8.22 0.87
C ASP A 165 -38.39 -9.60 1.01
N GLN A 166 -37.43 -9.75 1.93
CA GLN A 166 -36.63 -10.96 2.05
C GLN A 166 -36.86 -11.68 3.37
N VAL A 167 -36.99 -13.01 3.30
CA VAL A 167 -37.10 -13.87 4.48
C VAL A 167 -35.76 -13.95 5.21
N LYS A 168 -35.80 -14.22 6.52
CA LYS A 168 -34.60 -14.42 7.35
C LYS A 168 -33.66 -15.48 6.75
N GLY A 169 -32.36 -15.19 6.72
CA GLY A 169 -31.30 -16.11 6.30
C GLY A 169 -30.95 -16.06 4.80
N ILE A 170 -31.54 -15.12 4.05
CA ILE A 170 -31.23 -14.85 2.65
C ILE A 170 -30.14 -13.78 2.54
N VAL A 171 -29.13 -14.00 1.72
CA VAL A 171 -28.09 -12.99 1.42
C VAL A 171 -28.71 -11.81 0.69
N LEU A 172 -28.51 -10.61 1.24
CA LEU A 172 -28.94 -9.33 0.69
C LEU A 172 -27.85 -8.72 -0.19
N GLU A 173 -26.61 -8.79 0.28
CA GLU A 173 -25.45 -8.18 -0.39
C GLU A 173 -24.19 -8.99 -0.09
N GLU A 174 -23.22 -8.89 -0.99
CA GLU A 174 -21.93 -9.56 -0.95
C GLU A 174 -20.81 -8.55 -1.25
N HIS A 175 -19.69 -8.67 -0.55
CA HIS A 175 -18.53 -7.79 -0.76
C HIS A 175 -17.22 -8.58 -0.71
N PRO A 176 -16.36 -8.55 -1.75
CA PRO A 176 -16.56 -7.89 -3.05
C PRO A 176 -17.77 -8.41 -3.84
N SER A 177 -18.28 -7.61 -4.77
CA SER A 177 -19.46 -7.98 -5.57
C SER A 177 -19.17 -9.17 -6.51
N SER A 178 -20.21 -9.92 -6.88
CA SER A 178 -20.10 -10.99 -7.87
C SER A 178 -19.41 -10.56 -9.17
N GLY A 179 -18.72 -11.52 -9.78
CA GLY A 179 -17.89 -11.31 -10.96
C GLY A 179 -16.54 -10.63 -10.68
N THR A 180 -16.31 -10.13 -9.47
CA THR A 180 -15.01 -9.59 -9.07
C THR A 180 -13.95 -10.70 -9.08
N ILE A 181 -12.78 -10.39 -9.62
CA ILE A 181 -11.62 -11.30 -9.58
C ILE A 181 -10.90 -11.09 -8.25
N VAL A 182 -10.80 -12.16 -7.48
CA VAL A 182 -10.07 -12.22 -6.21
C VAL A 182 -8.98 -13.29 -6.28
N THR A 183 -8.07 -13.30 -5.31
CA THR A 183 -7.16 -14.43 -5.12
C THR A 183 -7.89 -15.54 -4.38
N LYS A 184 -7.58 -16.80 -4.67
CA LYS A 184 -7.99 -17.91 -3.80
C LYS A 184 -7.56 -17.64 -2.37
N GLY A 185 -8.41 -18.04 -1.42
CA GLY A 185 -8.28 -17.74 0.00
C GLY A 185 -8.77 -16.34 0.39
N ALA A 186 -9.14 -15.47 -0.56
CA ALA A 186 -9.75 -14.18 -0.24
C ALA A 186 -11.06 -14.37 0.54
N MET A 187 -11.42 -13.37 1.34
CA MET A 187 -12.66 -13.35 2.11
C MET A 187 -13.73 -12.56 1.35
N VAL A 188 -14.96 -13.06 1.38
CA VAL A 188 -16.16 -12.34 0.92
C VAL A 188 -17.09 -12.16 2.12
N ASP A 189 -17.35 -10.91 2.46
CA ASP A 189 -18.30 -10.51 3.49
C ASP A 189 -19.73 -10.59 2.92
N LEU A 190 -20.68 -11.02 3.75
CA LEU A 190 -22.07 -11.16 3.36
C LEU A 190 -22.97 -10.39 4.31
N GLU A 191 -23.93 -9.66 3.76
CA GLU A 191 -25.06 -9.12 4.53
C GLU A 191 -26.26 -10.04 4.36
N VAL A 192 -26.86 -10.48 5.46
CA VAL A 192 -27.94 -11.46 5.47
C VAL A 192 -29.22 -10.86 6.06
N SER A 193 -30.36 -11.22 5.49
CA SER A 193 -31.67 -10.77 5.95
C SER A 193 -31.99 -11.32 7.33
N LYS A 194 -32.45 -10.44 8.23
CA LYS A 194 -33.13 -10.77 9.49
C LYS A 194 -34.62 -11.08 9.30
N GLY A 195 -35.13 -10.93 8.09
CA GLY A 195 -36.55 -10.92 7.77
C GLY A 195 -37.12 -9.49 7.70
N PRO A 196 -38.44 -9.37 7.49
CA PRO A 196 -39.13 -8.08 7.58
C PRO A 196 -38.94 -7.45 8.97
N PRO A 197 -38.84 -6.12 9.06
CA PRO A 197 -38.78 -5.43 10.34
C PRO A 197 -40.02 -5.76 11.19
N PRO A 198 -39.87 -5.94 12.51
CA PRO A 198 -41.00 -6.21 13.41
C PRO A 198 -42.13 -5.19 13.25
N SER A 199 -43.37 -5.67 13.21
CA SER A 199 -44.56 -4.79 13.21
C SER A 199 -44.64 -4.01 14.53
N GLY A 200 -44.83 -2.69 14.45
CA GLY A 200 -44.95 -1.82 15.62
C GLY A 200 -43.71 -0.99 15.95
N LEU A 201 -42.66 -1.06 15.14
CA LEU A 201 -41.54 -0.14 15.25
C LEU A 201 -41.97 1.30 14.91
N PRO A 202 -41.51 2.30 15.67
CA PRO A 202 -41.77 3.69 15.35
C PRO A 202 -41.09 4.06 14.03
N VAL A 203 -41.87 4.59 13.09
CA VAL A 203 -41.34 5.14 11.83
C VAL A 203 -40.84 6.55 12.09
N VAL A 204 -39.63 6.86 11.66
CA VAL A 204 -39.00 8.16 11.88
C VAL A 204 -39.72 9.24 11.02
N PRO A 205 -40.35 10.26 11.62
CA PRO A 205 -40.89 11.40 10.89
C PRO A 205 -39.78 12.26 10.27
N ASP A 206 -40.15 13.13 9.32
CA ASP A 206 -39.23 14.15 8.83
C ASP A 206 -39.20 15.36 9.79
N PHE A 207 -38.06 15.56 10.43
CA PHE A 207 -37.73 16.70 11.27
C PHE A 207 -36.81 17.70 10.59
N THR A 208 -36.39 17.46 9.34
CA THR A 208 -35.52 18.39 8.61
C THR A 208 -36.18 19.75 8.48
N GLY A 209 -35.50 20.82 8.91
CA GLY A 209 -36.04 22.18 8.95
C GLY A 209 -37.01 22.48 10.10
N LYS A 210 -37.31 21.49 10.97
CA LYS A 210 -38.11 21.66 12.19
C LYS A 210 -37.24 21.89 13.42
N SER A 211 -37.88 22.19 14.55
CA SER A 211 -37.20 22.38 15.84
C SER A 211 -36.72 21.05 16.42
N SER A 212 -35.51 21.05 16.98
CA SER A 212 -34.96 19.93 17.76
C SER A 212 -35.83 19.51 18.94
N ASP A 213 -36.63 20.44 19.49
CA ASP A 213 -37.56 20.17 20.59
C ASP A 213 -38.78 19.36 20.15
N GLU A 214 -39.22 19.52 18.89
CA GLU A 214 -40.28 18.70 18.31
C GLU A 214 -39.78 17.26 18.13
N ALA A 215 -38.56 17.12 17.62
CA ALA A 215 -37.91 15.84 17.41
C ALA A 215 -37.64 15.09 18.73
N SER A 216 -37.22 15.80 19.78
CA SER A 216 -37.00 15.19 21.11
C SER A 216 -38.29 14.71 21.78
N LYS A 217 -39.38 15.46 21.65
CA LYS A 217 -40.70 15.06 22.15
C LYS A 217 -41.22 13.82 21.46
N TRP A 218 -41.09 13.76 20.14
CA TRP A 218 -41.44 12.56 19.39
C TRP A 218 -40.60 11.36 19.84
N ALA A 219 -39.27 11.52 19.93
CA ALA A 219 -38.38 10.46 20.38
C ALA A 219 -38.76 9.94 21.78
N ALA A 220 -39.07 10.83 22.73
CA ALA A 220 -39.56 10.45 24.05
C ALA A 220 -40.88 9.67 23.98
N SER A 221 -41.83 10.09 23.14
CA SER A 221 -43.12 9.40 22.95
C SER A 221 -42.97 8.02 22.30
N ALA A 222 -41.97 7.86 21.44
CA ALA A 222 -41.64 6.62 20.75
C ALA A 222 -40.70 5.71 21.57
N ASN A 223 -40.31 6.12 22.78
CA ASN A 223 -39.31 5.47 23.63
C ASN A 223 -37.96 5.26 22.90
N VAL A 224 -37.53 6.28 22.18
CA VAL A 224 -36.32 6.32 21.34
C VAL A 224 -35.28 7.23 21.98
N LYS A 225 -34.02 6.77 21.99
CA LYS A 225 -32.89 7.60 22.40
C LYS A 225 -32.50 8.55 21.27
N ALA A 226 -32.71 9.85 21.48
CA ALA A 226 -32.28 10.89 20.56
C ALA A 226 -30.92 11.46 20.97
N ASN A 227 -29.95 11.49 20.05
CA ASN A 227 -28.68 12.19 20.23
C ASN A 227 -28.65 13.42 19.34
N MET A 228 -28.20 14.56 19.87
CA MET A 228 -28.09 15.81 19.11
C MET A 228 -26.62 16.21 18.99
N LYS A 229 -26.22 16.57 17.78
CA LYS A 229 -24.90 17.11 17.45
C LYS A 229 -25.06 18.46 16.79
N GLU A 230 -24.41 19.48 17.35
CA GLU A 230 -24.39 20.80 16.72
C GLU A 230 -23.37 20.82 15.57
N ASP A 231 -23.74 21.45 14.46
CA ASP A 231 -22.84 21.74 13.35
C ASP A 231 -22.61 23.26 13.27
N ALA A 232 -21.42 23.71 13.67
CA ALA A 232 -21.06 25.12 13.70
C ALA A 232 -21.15 25.83 12.32
N GLN A 233 -21.15 25.06 11.23
CA GLN A 233 -21.28 25.59 9.87
C GLN A 233 -22.72 25.53 9.33
N ALA A 234 -23.64 24.93 10.08
CA ALA A 234 -25.03 24.84 9.69
C ALA A 234 -25.70 26.22 9.70
N VAL A 235 -26.34 26.56 8.59
CA VAL A 235 -27.05 27.83 8.40
C VAL A 235 -28.54 27.63 8.67
N GLY A 236 -29.11 28.43 9.56
CA GLY A 236 -30.54 28.40 9.86
C GLY A 236 -30.86 29.04 11.21
N ALA A 237 -32.10 28.91 11.65
CA ALA A 237 -32.49 29.34 12.99
C ALA A 237 -31.84 28.40 14.03
N PRO A 238 -31.37 28.93 15.19
CA PRO A 238 -30.79 28.12 16.26
C PRO A 238 -31.71 26.97 16.68
N GLY A 239 -31.16 25.76 16.86
CA GLY A 239 -31.94 24.57 17.23
C GLY A 239 -32.76 23.94 16.10
N THR A 240 -32.60 24.41 14.86
CA THR A 240 -33.22 23.78 13.69
C THR A 240 -32.45 22.50 13.32
N VAL A 241 -33.17 21.42 13.04
CA VAL A 241 -32.58 20.17 12.54
C VAL A 241 -32.16 20.35 11.08
N VAL A 242 -30.88 20.16 10.79
CA VAL A 242 -30.34 20.19 9.42
C VAL A 242 -30.17 18.79 8.83
N ARG A 243 -30.00 17.78 9.67
CA ARG A 243 -29.91 16.38 9.25
C ARG A 243 -30.45 15.48 10.34
N GLN A 244 -31.07 14.39 9.94
CA GLN A 244 -31.49 13.31 10.83
C GLN A 244 -31.01 11.97 10.33
N GLU A 245 -30.80 11.04 11.25
CA GLU A 245 -30.47 9.66 10.97
C GLU A 245 -31.11 8.74 12.01
N PRO A 246 -31.91 7.73 11.61
CA PRO A 246 -32.25 7.35 10.24
C PRO A 246 -33.04 8.39 9.44
N ALA A 247 -33.02 8.23 8.12
CA ALA A 247 -33.79 9.08 7.20
C ALA A 247 -35.30 8.96 7.48
N ALA A 248 -36.06 10.01 7.13
CA ALA A 248 -37.50 10.01 7.28
C ALA A 248 -38.17 8.83 6.56
N GLY A 249 -39.19 8.25 7.18
CA GLY A 249 -39.91 7.08 6.67
C GLY A 249 -39.24 5.73 6.96
N GLN A 250 -38.01 5.71 7.48
CA GLN A 250 -37.37 4.47 7.90
C GLN A 250 -37.94 4.00 9.25
N PRO A 251 -38.17 2.68 9.44
CA PRO A 251 -38.48 2.14 10.76
C PRO A 251 -37.24 2.22 11.65
N LEU A 252 -37.39 2.73 12.86
CA LEU A 252 -36.30 2.75 13.83
C LEU A 252 -36.21 1.40 14.54
N LEU A 253 -35.07 0.73 14.41
CA LEU A 253 -34.84 -0.59 14.99
C LEU A 253 -34.59 -0.51 16.50
N GLU A 254 -34.87 -1.60 17.22
CA GLU A 254 -34.59 -1.67 18.66
C GLU A 254 -33.09 -1.48 18.93
N GLY A 255 -32.76 -0.53 19.82
CA GLY A 255 -31.37 -0.17 20.16
C GLY A 255 -30.69 0.76 19.14
N GLN A 256 -31.34 1.14 18.05
CA GLN A 256 -30.83 2.16 17.14
C GLN A 256 -31.05 3.56 17.74
N ASP A 257 -29.97 4.33 17.80
CA ASP A 257 -30.02 5.72 18.23
C ASP A 257 -30.58 6.61 17.11
N PHE A 258 -31.42 7.58 17.47
CA PHE A 258 -31.91 8.61 16.56
C PHE A 258 -31.02 9.86 16.64
N ASN A 259 -30.16 10.03 15.64
CA ASN A 259 -29.16 11.08 15.62
C ASN A 259 -29.65 12.30 14.83
N LEU A 260 -29.53 13.48 15.44
CA LEU A 260 -29.88 14.76 14.83
C LEU A 260 -28.64 15.63 14.72
N THR A 261 -28.43 16.22 13.55
CA THR A 261 -27.52 17.35 13.39
C THR A 261 -28.34 18.63 13.40
N ILE A 262 -27.99 19.58 14.26
CA ILE A 262 -28.75 20.81 14.47
C ILE A 262 -27.88 22.04 14.25
N VAL A 263 -28.54 23.15 13.87
CA VAL A 263 -27.95 24.49 13.96
C VAL A 263 -27.63 24.78 15.42
N PRO A 264 -26.42 25.29 15.75
CA PRO A 264 -26.02 25.55 17.12
C PRO A 264 -27.05 26.40 17.84
N ILE A 265 -27.44 25.96 19.04
CA ILE A 265 -28.36 26.73 19.85
C ILE A 265 -27.53 27.82 20.53
N VAL A 266 -27.63 29.07 20.04
CA VAL A 266 -27.20 30.23 20.81
C VAL A 266 -28.05 30.25 22.09
N SER A 267 -27.48 29.77 23.19
CA SER A 267 -28.18 29.64 24.47
C SER A 267 -28.83 30.96 24.87
N SER A 268 -30.17 30.96 24.95
CA SER A 268 -30.94 31.98 25.65
C SER A 268 -30.70 31.87 27.15
N GLY A 269 -29.58 32.39 27.64
CA GLY A 269 -29.35 32.59 29.07
C GLY A 269 -30.24 33.71 29.63
N THR A 270 -30.34 33.79 30.97
CA THR A 270 -30.93 34.95 31.65
C THR A 270 -30.19 36.21 31.17
N ALA A 271 -30.93 37.19 30.67
CA ALA A 271 -30.36 38.46 30.22
C ALA A 271 -29.84 39.23 31.44
N SER A 272 -28.53 39.16 31.66
CA SER A 272 -27.79 39.92 32.65
C SER A 272 -27.03 41.06 31.97
N ARG A 273 -26.65 42.10 32.71
CA ARG A 273 -25.84 43.21 32.20
C ARG A 273 -24.50 43.21 32.91
N LEU A 274 -23.42 43.12 32.15
CA LEU A 274 -22.07 43.33 32.65
C LEU A 274 -21.71 44.80 32.44
N SER A 275 -21.50 45.54 33.52
CA SER A 275 -21.06 46.95 33.46
C SER A 275 -19.67 47.11 34.04
N PHE A 276 -18.79 47.85 33.37
CA PHE A 276 -17.45 48.21 33.86
C PHE A 276 -16.99 49.55 33.28
N ASP A 277 -16.04 50.18 33.96
CA ASP A 277 -15.50 51.48 33.57
C ASP A 277 -14.15 51.32 32.89
N VAL A 278 -13.98 51.98 31.75
CA VAL A 278 -12.69 52.02 31.05
C VAL A 278 -11.78 53.03 31.76
N PRO A 279 -10.53 52.68 32.09
CA PRO A 279 -9.56 53.60 32.67
C PRO A 279 -9.49 54.92 31.89
N SER A 280 -9.43 56.05 32.62
CA SER A 280 -9.43 57.40 32.04
C SER A 280 -8.03 57.92 31.70
N ASP A 281 -6.99 57.13 31.97
CA ASP A 281 -5.58 57.43 31.71
C ASP A 281 -5.18 57.24 30.24
N VAL A 282 -6.06 56.63 29.44
CA VAL A 282 -5.85 56.36 28.01
C VAL A 282 -6.97 57.00 27.20
N ASP A 283 -6.68 57.59 26.03
CA ASP A 283 -7.71 58.20 25.17
C ASP A 283 -8.65 57.13 24.57
N GLU A 284 -8.11 55.95 24.27
CA GLU A 284 -8.81 54.80 23.72
C GLU A 284 -8.18 53.51 24.27
N ALA A 285 -9.01 52.51 24.56
CA ALA A 285 -8.57 51.23 25.08
C ALA A 285 -9.28 50.07 24.38
N THR A 286 -8.54 48.98 24.11
CA THR A 286 -9.13 47.73 23.60
C THR A 286 -9.58 46.90 24.78
N VAL A 287 -10.89 46.65 24.85
CA VAL A 287 -11.51 45.84 25.90
C VAL A 287 -11.77 44.45 25.37
N ARG A 288 -11.33 43.43 26.10
CA ARG A 288 -11.60 42.02 25.83
C ARG A 288 -12.26 41.38 27.05
N VAL A 289 -13.35 40.65 26.84
CA VAL A 289 -14.07 39.94 27.92
C VAL A 289 -14.03 38.45 27.63
N MET A 290 -13.47 37.70 28.59
CA MET A 290 -13.44 36.25 28.58
C MET A 290 -14.48 35.72 29.57
N ALA A 291 -15.28 34.75 29.17
CA ALA A 291 -16.21 34.03 30.03
C ALA A 291 -15.70 32.61 30.27
N ARG A 292 -15.74 32.16 31.52
CA ARG A 292 -15.43 30.79 31.89
C ARG A 292 -16.59 30.16 32.64
N ASP A 293 -17.12 29.10 32.06
CA ASP A 293 -18.23 28.31 32.59
C ASP A 293 -17.83 26.83 32.72
N ASN A 294 -18.80 25.94 32.90
CA ASN A 294 -18.57 24.49 32.99
C ASN A 294 -18.25 23.83 31.63
N ARG A 295 -18.35 24.54 30.51
CA ARG A 295 -18.04 24.08 29.15
C ARG A 295 -16.64 24.49 28.70
N GLY A 296 -16.06 25.51 29.33
CA GLY A 296 -14.69 25.94 29.06
C GLY A 296 -14.52 27.46 29.20
N GLU A 297 -13.45 27.98 28.61
CA GLU A 297 -13.18 29.42 28.54
C GLU A 297 -13.39 29.91 27.11
N SER A 298 -14.19 30.96 26.93
CA SER A 298 -14.55 31.52 25.62
C SER A 298 -14.45 33.04 25.64
N GLN A 299 -14.05 33.64 24.52
CA GLN A 299 -14.07 35.10 24.37
C GLN A 299 -15.49 35.53 23.99
N VAL A 300 -16.12 36.35 24.83
CA VAL A 300 -17.52 36.79 24.61
C VAL A 300 -17.62 38.20 24.06
N TYR A 301 -16.57 39.01 24.20
CA TYR A 301 -16.55 40.37 23.67
C TYR A 301 -15.12 40.85 23.38
N GLU A 302 -14.97 41.63 22.32
CA GLU A 302 -13.78 42.43 22.05
C GLU A 302 -14.18 43.72 21.31
N GLY A 303 -13.67 44.87 21.76
CA GLY A 303 -13.98 46.15 21.13
C GLY A 303 -13.17 47.31 21.70
N LYS A 304 -13.03 48.38 20.91
CA LYS A 304 -12.36 49.60 21.34
C LYS A 304 -13.35 50.58 21.97
N HIS A 305 -12.94 51.18 23.08
CA HIS A 305 -13.75 52.13 23.83
C HIS A 305 -12.93 53.35 24.22
N LYS A 306 -13.60 54.50 24.34
CA LYS A 306 -12.96 55.74 24.78
C LYS A 306 -12.58 55.64 26.26
N GLY A 307 -11.44 56.23 26.64
CA GLY A 307 -11.06 56.38 28.04
C GLY A 307 -12.13 57.02 28.90
N GLY A 308 -12.31 56.50 30.12
CA GLY A 308 -13.30 57.01 31.07
C GLY A 308 -14.76 56.73 30.68
N SER A 309 -15.01 55.94 29.63
CA SER A 309 -16.37 55.54 29.25
C SER A 309 -16.84 54.34 30.07
N LYS A 310 -18.14 54.30 30.36
CA LYS A 310 -18.79 53.15 30.96
C LYS A 310 -19.30 52.22 29.87
N VAL A 311 -18.91 50.96 29.92
CA VAL A 311 -19.34 49.94 28.96
C VAL A 311 -20.38 49.05 29.61
N GLU A 312 -21.52 48.88 28.96
CA GLU A 312 -22.59 47.98 29.39
C GLU A 312 -22.83 46.91 28.33
N LEU A 313 -22.51 45.66 28.64
CA LEU A 313 -22.67 44.53 27.73
C LEU A 313 -23.85 43.66 28.17
N PRO A 314 -24.86 43.46 27.30
CA PRO A 314 -25.86 42.43 27.55
C PRO A 314 -25.20 41.06 27.42
N ILE A 315 -25.33 40.23 28.46
CA ILE A 315 -24.78 38.88 28.52
C ILE A 315 -25.90 37.90 28.84
N ALA A 316 -25.85 36.73 28.21
CA ALA A 316 -26.78 35.64 28.45
C ALA A 316 -26.05 34.54 29.23
N ILE A 317 -26.45 34.30 30.48
CA ILE A 317 -25.81 33.29 31.35
C ILE A 317 -26.80 32.19 31.73
N ASN A 318 -26.32 30.96 31.80
CA ASN A 318 -27.12 29.76 32.14
C ASN A 318 -26.54 28.98 33.33
N THR A 319 -25.33 29.32 33.75
CA THR A 319 -24.57 28.72 34.84
C THR A 319 -23.77 29.83 35.50
N THR A 320 -23.31 29.59 36.74
CA THR A 320 -22.37 30.50 37.41
C THR A 320 -21.14 30.71 36.53
N THR A 321 -21.05 31.89 35.92
CA THR A 321 -20.05 32.21 34.90
C THR A 321 -19.10 33.27 35.43
N ARG A 322 -17.81 33.04 35.26
CA ARG A 322 -16.74 33.97 35.65
C ARG A 322 -16.29 34.76 34.44
N PHE A 323 -16.51 36.07 34.47
CA PHE A 323 -16.07 37.01 33.45
C PHE A 323 -14.77 37.67 33.86
N ARG A 324 -13.79 37.71 32.96
CA ARG A 324 -12.52 38.42 33.09
C ARG A 324 -12.46 39.51 32.04
N ILE A 325 -12.29 40.75 32.49
CA ILE A 325 -12.28 41.94 31.64
C ILE A 325 -10.84 42.43 31.55
N TYR A 326 -10.30 42.39 30.34
CA TYR A 326 -8.98 42.87 30.00
C TYR A 326 -9.09 44.21 29.28
N VAL A 327 -8.20 45.14 29.60
CA VAL A 327 -8.06 46.42 28.92
C VAL A 327 -6.62 46.52 28.45
N ASN A 328 -6.41 46.65 27.13
CA ASN A 328 -5.10 46.58 26.47
C ASN A 328 -4.30 45.35 26.92
N ASP A 329 -4.97 44.19 26.93
CA ASP A 329 -4.45 42.87 27.36
C ASP A 329 -4.04 42.75 28.84
N VAL A 330 -4.33 43.75 29.67
CA VAL A 330 -4.13 43.70 31.13
C VAL A 330 -5.46 43.41 31.81
N LEU A 331 -5.51 42.38 32.67
CA LEU A 331 -6.70 42.06 33.45
C LEU A 331 -7.01 43.20 34.42
N GLN A 332 -8.19 43.81 34.26
CA GLN A 332 -8.65 44.91 35.11
C GLN A 332 -9.66 44.44 36.15
N GLU A 333 -10.60 43.58 35.75
CA GLU A 333 -11.72 43.21 36.61
C GLU A 333 -12.15 41.77 36.37
N GLU A 334 -12.58 41.09 37.45
CA GLU A 334 -13.17 39.75 37.39
C GLU A 334 -14.53 39.77 38.10
N LYS A 335 -15.59 39.30 37.41
CA LYS A 335 -16.96 39.23 37.94
C LYS A 335 -17.51 37.83 37.84
N VAL A 336 -18.09 37.33 38.92
CA VAL A 336 -18.87 36.09 38.89
C VAL A 336 -20.33 36.47 38.82
N VAL A 337 -21.04 35.94 37.81
CA VAL A 337 -22.46 36.18 37.63
C VAL A 337 -23.18 34.84 37.70
N GLU A 338 -24.16 34.76 38.59
CA GLU A 338 -25.04 33.60 38.77
C GLU A 338 -26.35 33.82 37.98
N PRO A 339 -26.95 32.75 37.44
CA PRO A 339 -28.08 32.83 36.52
C PRO A 339 -29.38 33.37 37.13
#